data_AF-A0A821F395-F1
#
_entry.id   AF-A0A821F395-F1
#
_cell.length_a   1.000
_cell.length_b   1.000
_cell.length_c   1.000
_cell.angle_alpha   90.00
_cell.angle_beta   90.00
_cell.angle_gamma   90.00
#
_symmetry.space_group_name_H-M   'P 1'
#
loop_
_entity.id
_entity.type
_entity.pdbx_description
1 polymer ?
#
loop_
_entity_poly.entity_id
_entity_poly.type
_entity_poly.pdbx_seq_one_letter_code
_entity_poly.pdbx_strand_id
1 'polypeptide(L)'
;MEDIRMMLSRRPLEPYWFFTWCMSGPIITLVVFFSSIIRFQAPTEGNYIYPPYANAIGWLMVCASIIFIPGVMIYEFIKAWKITKHYQNQISNDMPHYLRMLTYASEPQDDWGPARTEDRYDRYAAINQRTMVPSEHNKKLDNKSFIFDENINNAFDSQNVICSRL
;
A
#
# COMPACT_ATOMS: atom_id res chain seq x y z
N MET A 1 -15.70 11.15 4.63
CA MET A 1 -16.89 11.64 3.89
C MET A 1 -16.59 12.86 3.04
N GLU A 2 -15.64 13.71 3.41
CA GLU A 2 -15.26 14.86 2.58
C GLU A 2 -14.74 14.44 1.20
N ASP A 3 -13.95 13.37 1.13
CA ASP A 3 -13.42 12.88 -0.16
C ASP A 3 -14.55 12.41 -1.11
N ILE A 4 -15.61 11.80 -0.57
CA ILE A 4 -16.80 11.38 -1.35
C ILE A 4 -17.64 12.58 -1.78
N ARG A 5 -17.75 13.61 -0.93
CA ARG A 5 -18.41 14.88 -1.24
C ARG A 5 -17.70 15.59 -2.39
N MET A 6 -16.37 15.62 -2.37
CA MET A 6 -15.53 16.15 -3.44
C MET A 6 -15.79 15.41 -4.75
N MET A 7 -15.85 14.08 -4.74
CA MET A 7 -16.07 13.29 -5.96
C MET A 7 -17.48 13.40 -6.53
N LEU A 8 -18.51 13.50 -5.67
CA LEU A 8 -19.91 13.45 -6.10
C LEU A 8 -20.59 14.82 -6.22
N SER A 9 -19.89 15.92 -5.88
CA SER A 9 -20.44 17.30 -5.85
C SER A 9 -21.74 17.45 -5.00
N ARG A 10 -22.08 16.43 -4.21
CA ARG A 10 -23.33 16.35 -3.43
C ARG A 10 -23.04 15.81 -2.04
N ARG A 11 -23.75 16.32 -1.03
CA ARG A 11 -23.68 15.79 0.33
C ARG A 11 -24.32 14.39 0.36
N PRO A 12 -23.58 13.30 0.69
CA PRO A 12 -24.19 12.00 0.91
C PRO A 12 -25.13 12.04 2.13
N LEU A 13 -26.12 11.14 2.18
CA LEU A 13 -27.00 10.97 3.34
C LEU A 13 -26.17 10.44 4.51
N GLU A 14 -25.81 11.32 5.45
CA GLU A 14 -24.67 11.06 6.35
C GLU A 14 -24.78 9.77 7.19
N PRO A 15 -25.87 9.44 7.92
CA PRO A 15 -25.84 8.28 8.81
C PRO A 15 -25.82 6.93 8.07
N TYR A 16 -26.53 6.80 6.94
CA TYR A 16 -26.65 5.53 6.21
C TYR A 16 -25.28 4.98 5.79
N TRP A 17 -24.46 5.83 5.16
CA TRP A 17 -23.15 5.43 4.64
C TRP A 17 -22.14 5.11 5.74
N PHE A 18 -22.20 5.80 6.89
CA PHE A 18 -21.34 5.49 8.03
C PHE A 18 -21.68 4.11 8.62
N PHE A 19 -22.96 3.79 8.82
CA PHE A 19 -23.35 2.47 9.35
C PHE A 19 -22.98 1.34 8.40
N THR A 20 -23.13 1.52 7.09
CA THR A 20 -22.74 0.50 6.11
C THR A 20 -21.25 0.18 6.17
N TRP A 21 -20.36 1.18 6.18
CA TRP A 21 -18.92 0.90 6.13
C TRP A 21 -18.29 0.60 7.48
N CYS A 22 -18.75 1.23 8.55
CA CYS A 22 -18.15 1.04 9.87
C CYS A 22 -18.72 -0.18 10.60
N MET A 23 -20.02 -0.48 10.42
CA MET A 23 -20.68 -1.56 11.15
C MET A 23 -20.97 -2.76 10.27
N SER A 24 -21.62 -2.58 9.13
CA SER A 24 -22.09 -3.74 8.34
C SER A 24 -20.94 -4.54 7.74
N GLY A 25 -19.90 -3.86 7.22
CA GLY A 25 -18.71 -4.51 6.65
C GLY A 25 -17.99 -5.45 7.62
N PRO A 26 -17.50 -4.96 8.78
CA PRO A 26 -16.78 -5.82 9.71
C PRO A 26 -17.69 -6.86 10.37
N ILE A 27 -18.95 -6.54 10.68
CA ILE A 27 -19.87 -7.50 11.32
C ILE A 27 -20.20 -8.65 10.37
N ILE A 28 -20.57 -8.39 9.12
CA ILE A 28 -20.90 -9.45 8.15
C ILE A 28 -19.67 -10.32 7.88
N THR A 29 -18.50 -9.70 7.68
CA THR A 29 -17.24 -10.43 7.48
C THR A 29 -16.92 -11.33 8.67
N LEU A 30 -17.10 -10.83 9.90
CA LEU A 30 -16.86 -11.58 11.13
C LEU A 30 -17.83 -12.76 11.26
N VAL A 31 -19.12 -12.57 10.99
CA VAL A 31 -20.12 -13.64 11.04
C VAL A 31 -19.81 -14.75 10.05
N VAL A 32 -19.48 -14.42 8.79
CA VAL A 32 -19.14 -15.41 7.77
C VAL A 32 -17.86 -16.15 8.13
N PHE A 33 -16.85 -15.44 8.64
CA PHE A 33 -15.59 -16.03 9.08
C PHE A 33 -15.80 -17.05 10.21
N PHE A 34 -16.52 -16.68 11.27
CA PHE A 34 -16.80 -17.61 12.38
C PHE A 34 -17.70 -18.77 11.94
N SER A 35 -18.70 -18.52 11.10
CA SER A 35 -19.52 -19.61 10.54
C SER A 35 -18.67 -20.58 9.72
N SER A 36 -17.65 -20.09 9.00
CA SER A 36 -16.72 -20.92 8.23
C SER A 36 -15.84 -21.78 9.13
N ILE A 37 -15.41 -21.28 10.29
CA ILE A 37 -14.59 -22.05 11.24
C ILE A 37 -15.44 -23.12 11.93
N ILE A 38 -16.63 -22.75 12.42
CA ILE A 38 -17.49 -23.67 13.19
C ILE A 38 -18.02 -24.80 12.32
N ARG A 39 -18.33 -24.53 11.04
CA ARG A 39 -18.83 -25.52 10.08
C ARG A 39 -17.74 -26.12 9.21
N PHE A 40 -16.47 -25.96 9.58
CA PHE A 40 -15.37 -26.57 8.83
C PHE A 40 -15.44 -28.10 8.99
N GLN A 41 -15.98 -28.76 7.97
CA GLN A 41 -15.94 -30.21 7.84
C GLN A 41 -14.98 -30.55 6.71
N ALA A 42 -14.13 -31.56 6.90
CA ALA A 42 -13.30 -32.07 5.82
C ALA A 42 -14.24 -32.48 4.67
N PRO A 43 -14.12 -31.87 3.47
CA PRO A 43 -14.99 -32.19 2.36
C PRO A 43 -14.89 -33.69 2.09
N THR A 44 -16.02 -34.39 2.15
CA THR A 44 -16.13 -35.82 1.90
C THR A 44 -17.11 -35.98 0.75
N GLU A 45 -16.61 -36.40 -0.41
CA GLU A 45 -17.42 -36.59 -1.60
C GLU A 45 -17.92 -38.03 -1.61
N GLY A 46 -19.13 -38.26 -1.11
CA GLY A 46 -19.76 -39.59 -1.05
C GLY A 46 -18.94 -40.59 -0.21
N ASN A 47 -18.36 -41.61 -0.86
CA ASN A 47 -17.51 -42.63 -0.21
C ASN A 47 -16.00 -42.31 -0.30
N TYR A 48 -15.61 -41.16 -0.86
CA TYR A 48 -14.21 -40.77 -1.01
C TYR A 48 -13.76 -39.90 0.17
N ILE A 49 -12.89 -40.48 1.01
CA ILE A 49 -12.23 -39.76 2.10
C ILE A 49 -11.05 -38.99 1.51
N TYR A 50 -11.14 -37.66 1.53
CA TYR A 50 -10.02 -36.84 1.09
C TYR A 50 -8.81 -37.07 2.00
N PRO A 51 -7.63 -37.27 1.41
CA PRO A 51 -6.42 -37.46 2.18
C PRO A 51 -6.04 -36.17 2.91
N PRO A 52 -5.43 -36.26 4.10
CA PRO A 52 -5.17 -35.10 4.97
C PRO A 52 -4.26 -34.03 4.34
N TYR A 53 -3.41 -34.42 3.37
CA TYR A 53 -2.56 -33.48 2.65
C TYR A 53 -3.35 -32.50 1.77
N ALA A 54 -4.53 -32.88 1.27
CA ALA A 54 -5.36 -32.00 0.46
C ALA A 54 -5.89 -30.82 1.29
N ASN A 55 -6.33 -31.10 2.53
CA ASN A 55 -6.74 -30.08 3.49
C ASN A 55 -5.56 -29.18 3.89
N ALA A 56 -4.37 -29.76 4.10
CA ALA A 56 -3.17 -28.99 4.43
C ALA A 56 -2.78 -28.00 3.33
N ILE A 57 -2.86 -28.39 2.06
CA ILE A 57 -2.61 -27.50 0.91
C ILE A 57 -3.65 -26.38 0.84
N GLY A 58 -4.92 -26.69 1.09
CA GLY A 58 -5.99 -25.68 1.14
C GLY A 58 -5.74 -24.61 2.20
N TRP A 59 -5.39 -25.02 3.41
CA TRP A 59 -5.03 -24.08 4.48
C TRP A 59 -3.73 -23.32 4.19
N LEU A 60 -2.75 -23.95 3.56
CA LEU A 60 -1.52 -23.28 3.15
C LEU A 60 -1.79 -22.15 2.16
N MET A 61 -2.69 -22.37 1.18
CA MET A 61 -3.11 -21.32 0.23
C MET A 61 -3.79 -20.14 0.94
N VAL A 62 -4.65 -20.41 1.92
CA VAL A 62 -5.30 -19.36 2.73
C VAL A 62 -4.25 -18.59 3.54
N CYS A 63 -3.36 -19.28 4.24
CA CYS A 63 -2.29 -18.67 5.03
C CYS A 63 -1.34 -17.83 4.17
N ALA A 64 -1.02 -18.27 2.95
CA ALA A 64 -0.17 -17.54 2.02
C ALA A 64 -0.76 -16.16 1.63
N SER A 65 -2.08 -16.05 1.51
CA SER A 65 -2.74 -14.77 1.26
C SER A 65 -2.73 -13.88 2.52
N ILE A 66 -3.03 -14.47 3.69
CA ILE A 66 -3.11 -13.71 4.95
C ILE A 66 -1.73 -13.17 5.37
N ILE A 67 -0.65 -13.91 5.15
CA ILE A 67 0.71 -13.52 5.58
C ILE A 67 1.30 -12.36 4.75
N PHE A 68 0.75 -12.08 3.57
CA PHE A 68 1.23 -10.98 2.73
C PHE A 68 1.03 -9.61 3.41
N ILE A 69 -0.12 -9.41 4.06
CA ILE A 69 -0.47 -8.17 4.76
C ILE A 69 0.52 -7.84 5.90
N PRO A 70 0.77 -8.74 6.89
CA PRO A 70 1.76 -8.48 7.93
C PRO A 70 3.19 -8.45 7.38
N GLY A 71 3.49 -9.17 6.30
CA GLY A 71 4.79 -9.11 5.62
C GLY A 71 5.13 -7.70 5.15
N VAL A 72 4.19 -7.03 4.48
CA VAL A 72 4.34 -5.64 4.05
C VAL A 72 4.42 -4.69 5.25
N MET A 73 3.61 -4.90 6.29
CA MET A 73 3.70 -4.08 7.52
C MET A 73 5.09 -4.15 8.15
N ILE A 74 5.69 -5.33 8.27
CA ILE A 74 7.04 -5.50 8.84
C ILE A 74 8.08 -4.80 7.96
N TYR A 75 7.95 -4.90 6.63
CA TYR A 75 8.85 -4.22 5.69
C TYR A 75 8.85 -2.71 5.89
N GLU A 76 7.67 -2.08 5.91
CA GLU A 76 7.55 -0.64 6.15
C GLU A 76 7.99 -0.25 7.56
N PHE A 77 7.73 -1.09 8.57
CA PHE A 77 8.18 -0.85 9.94
C PHE A 77 9.72 -0.85 10.06
N ILE A 78 10.41 -1.79 9.40
CA ILE A 78 11.88 -1.83 9.37
C ILE A 78 12.44 -0.59 8.66
N LYS A 79 11.82 -0.15 7.57
CA LYS A 79 12.20 1.07 6.84
C LYS A 79 12.02 2.32 7.71
N ALA A 80 10.87 2.47 8.35
CA ALA A 80 10.57 3.55 9.29
C ALA A 80 11.55 3.58 10.48
N TRP A 81 11.89 2.41 11.03
CA TRP A 81 12.88 2.30 12.10
C TRP A 81 14.27 2.76 11.68
N LYS A 82 14.74 2.35 10.50
CA LYS A 82 16.04 2.78 9.95
C LYS A 82 16.11 4.29 9.76
N ILE A 83 15.06 4.89 9.21
CA ILE A 83 14.96 6.35 8.99
C ILE A 83 14.96 7.09 10.33
N THR A 84 14.15 6.64 11.29
CA THR A 84 14.03 7.28 12.60
C THR A 84 15.35 7.24 13.38
N LYS A 85 16.07 6.10 13.33
CA LYS A 85 17.40 5.97 13.95
C LYS A 85 18.41 6.97 13.38
N HIS A 86 18.33 7.29 12.09
CA HIS A 86 19.20 8.27 11.44
C HIS A 86 18.85 9.73 11.82
N TYR A 87 17.58 10.02 12.14
CA TYR A 87 17.09 11.36 12.49
C TYR A 87 17.01 11.61 14.01
N GLN A 88 17.39 10.62 14.83
CA GLN A 88 17.32 10.61 16.29
C GLN A 88 18.02 11.82 16.92
N ASN A 89 19.12 12.30 16.32
CA ASN A 89 19.97 13.34 16.89
C ASN A 89 19.37 14.77 16.81
N GLN A 90 18.22 14.95 16.15
CA GLN A 90 17.59 16.26 15.89
C GLN A 90 16.14 16.37 16.38
N ILE A 91 15.64 15.37 17.12
CA ILE A 91 14.22 15.24 17.47
C ILE A 91 13.94 15.72 18.90
N SER A 92 13.02 16.69 19.03
CA SER A 92 12.45 17.13 20.32
C SER A 92 11.69 15.98 21.02
N ASN A 93 11.80 15.89 22.35
CA ASN A 93 11.32 14.79 23.20
C ASN A 93 9.78 14.68 23.35
N ASP A 94 8.99 15.38 22.53
CA ASP A 94 7.53 15.49 22.73
C ASP A 94 6.73 14.22 22.39
N MET A 95 7.30 13.23 21.67
CA MET A 95 6.59 12.00 21.30
C MET A 95 7.48 10.75 21.50
N PRO A 96 6.98 9.70 22.19
CA PRO A 96 7.74 8.48 22.35
C PRO A 96 7.97 7.77 21.00
N HIS A 97 9.15 7.17 20.87
CA HIS A 97 9.68 6.63 19.60
C HIS A 97 8.75 5.61 18.91
N TYR A 98 7.99 4.81 19.66
CA TYR A 98 7.09 3.80 19.10
C TYR A 98 5.83 4.39 18.45
N LEU A 99 5.28 5.49 19.00
CA LEU A 99 4.10 6.14 18.41
C LEU A 99 4.45 6.82 17.09
N ARG A 100 5.66 7.39 16.97
CA ARG A 100 6.15 7.99 15.72
C ARG A 100 6.14 7.01 14.55
N MET A 101 6.42 5.75 14.82
CA MET A 101 6.44 4.70 13.79
C MET A 101 5.04 4.33 13.35
N LEU A 102 4.10 4.23 14.29
CA LEU A 102 2.70 3.95 13.98
C LEU A 102 2.07 5.10 13.19
N THR A 103 2.37 6.34 13.57
CA THR A 103 1.89 7.51 12.82
C THR A 103 2.50 7.55 11.43
N TYR A 104 3.80 7.30 11.29
CA TYR A 104 4.47 7.24 9.98
C TYR A 104 3.90 6.12 9.09
N ALA A 105 3.63 4.95 9.67
CA ALA A 105 3.03 3.83 8.94
C ALA A 105 1.55 4.07 8.57
N SER A 106 0.86 4.94 9.33
CA SER A 106 -0.54 5.32 9.08
C SER A 106 -0.67 6.61 8.27
N GLU A 107 0.45 7.28 7.95
CA GLU A 107 0.46 8.48 7.14
C GLU A 107 0.32 8.08 5.66
N PRO A 108 -0.56 8.73 4.90
CA PRO A 108 -0.65 8.47 3.48
C PRO A 108 0.63 8.92 2.76
N GLN A 109 0.82 8.45 1.54
CA GLN A 109 1.93 8.88 0.69
C GLN A 109 1.93 10.40 0.46
N ASP A 110 3.12 11.00 0.28
CA ASP A 110 3.27 12.46 0.11
C ASP A 110 2.49 13.02 -1.10
N ASP A 111 2.29 12.20 -2.13
CA ASP A 111 1.56 12.51 -3.36
C ASP A 111 0.08 12.05 -3.34
N TRP A 112 -0.41 11.56 -2.19
CA TRP A 112 -1.76 11.05 -2.06
C TRP A 112 -2.84 12.15 -2.21
N GLY A 113 -3.80 11.93 -3.11
CA GLY A 113 -4.93 12.82 -3.34
C GLY A 113 -5.49 12.73 -4.77
N PRO A 114 -6.38 13.65 -5.16
CA PRO A 114 -6.90 13.71 -6.53
C PRO A 114 -5.76 13.86 -7.55
N ALA A 115 -5.75 12.99 -8.56
CA ALA A 115 -4.66 12.92 -9.54
C ALA A 115 -4.49 14.22 -10.33
N ARG A 116 -5.60 14.88 -10.68
CA ARG A 116 -5.58 16.21 -11.31
C ARG A 116 -5.56 17.29 -10.24
N THR A 117 -4.65 18.24 -10.40
CA THR A 117 -4.55 19.44 -9.55
C THR A 117 -5.83 20.26 -9.61
N GLU A 118 -6.43 20.39 -10.78
CA GLU A 118 -7.69 21.13 -10.97
C GLU A 118 -8.82 20.63 -10.05
N ASP A 119 -8.88 19.32 -9.79
CA ASP A 119 -9.95 18.69 -9.00
C ASP A 119 -9.69 18.76 -7.48
N ARG A 120 -8.58 19.39 -7.04
CA ARG A 120 -8.21 19.51 -5.62
C ARG A 120 -8.83 20.76 -4.98
N TYR A 121 -10.11 20.65 -4.66
CA TYR A 121 -10.86 21.63 -3.86
C TYR A 121 -10.87 21.28 -2.36
N ASP A 122 -11.46 22.15 -1.53
CA ASP A 122 -11.65 21.97 -0.07
C ASP A 122 -10.38 21.54 0.69
N ARG A 123 -10.40 20.37 1.34
CA ARG A 123 -9.30 19.80 2.13
C ARG A 123 -7.99 19.67 1.33
N TYR A 124 -8.08 19.45 0.02
CA TYR A 124 -6.92 19.26 -0.86
C TYR A 124 -6.45 20.57 -1.54
N ALA A 125 -7.12 21.69 -1.31
CA ALA A 125 -6.78 22.98 -1.93
C ALA A 125 -5.37 23.47 -1.54
N ALA A 126 -4.90 23.17 -0.33
CA ALA A 126 -3.55 23.54 0.11
C ALA A 126 -2.44 22.70 -0.53
N ILE A 127 -2.75 21.46 -0.92
CA ILE A 127 -1.81 20.54 -1.60
C ILE A 127 -1.59 21.00 -3.05
N ASN A 128 -2.62 21.59 -3.66
CA ASN A 128 -2.57 22.14 -5.00
C ASN A 128 -1.42 23.13 -5.22
N GLN A 129 -1.14 23.97 -4.23
CA GLN A 129 -0.05 24.94 -4.29
C GLN A 129 1.34 24.30 -4.16
N ARG A 130 1.46 23.17 -3.43
CA ARG A 130 2.75 22.48 -3.21
C ARG A 130 3.24 21.74 -4.45
N THR A 131 2.34 21.21 -5.28
CA THR A 131 2.69 20.39 -6.46
C THR A 131 3.00 21.22 -7.72
N MET A 132 2.62 22.50 -7.73
CA MET A 132 3.03 23.44 -8.79
C MET A 132 4.52 23.81 -8.68
N VAL A 133 5.17 23.48 -7.57
CA VAL A 133 6.62 23.53 -7.40
C VAL A 133 7.16 22.12 -7.63
N PRO A 134 8.02 21.88 -8.63
CA PRO A 134 8.59 20.55 -8.88
C PRO A 134 9.33 20.04 -7.63
N SER A 135 8.89 18.94 -7.04
CA SER A 135 9.56 18.27 -5.93
C SER A 135 10.97 17.82 -6.36
N GLU A 136 12.02 18.33 -5.71
CA GLU A 136 13.42 18.02 -6.07
C GLU A 136 13.74 16.52 -6.10
N HIS A 137 13.03 15.72 -5.30
CA HIS A 137 13.17 14.26 -5.28
C HIS A 137 12.83 13.60 -6.63
N ASN A 138 11.73 14.01 -7.26
CA ASN A 138 11.30 13.49 -8.57
C ASN A 138 12.24 13.95 -9.69
N LYS A 139 12.72 15.21 -9.66
CA LYS A 139 13.76 15.69 -10.59
C LYS A 139 15.03 14.84 -10.54
N LYS A 140 15.41 14.34 -9.35
CA LYS A 140 16.61 13.53 -9.15
C LYS A 140 16.42 12.08 -9.59
N LEU A 141 15.20 11.54 -9.48
CA LEU A 141 14.85 10.20 -9.97
C LEU A 141 14.74 10.21 -11.50
N ASP A 142 14.06 11.20 -12.09
CA ASP A 142 13.94 11.35 -13.54
C ASP A 142 15.32 11.51 -14.19
N ASN A 143 16.16 12.40 -13.66
CA ASN A 143 17.53 12.58 -14.18
C ASN A 143 18.34 11.27 -14.08
N LYS A 144 18.18 10.50 -12.99
CA LYS A 144 18.87 9.20 -12.86
C LYS A 144 18.36 8.14 -13.83
N SER A 145 17.06 8.06 -14.09
CA SER A 145 16.52 7.10 -15.08
C SER A 145 16.98 7.45 -16.48
N PHE A 146 16.97 8.75 -16.85
CA PHE A 146 17.50 9.21 -18.14
C PHE A 146 18.99 8.89 -18.32
N ILE A 147 19.83 9.15 -17.29
CA ILE A 147 21.27 8.82 -17.33
C ILE A 147 21.51 7.31 -17.41
N PHE A 148 20.67 6.50 -16.77
CA PHE A 148 20.80 5.04 -16.78
C PHE A 148 20.46 4.45 -18.15
N ASP A 149 19.37 4.90 -18.78
CA ASP A 149 18.97 4.47 -20.12
C ASP A 149 20.00 4.87 -21.18
N GLU A 150 20.59 6.07 -21.08
CA GLU A 150 21.66 6.52 -21.97
C GLU A 150 22.94 5.67 -21.84
N ASN A 151 23.35 5.34 -20.61
CA ASN A 151 24.51 4.48 -20.37
C ASN A 151 24.29 3.05 -20.88
N ILE A 152 23.07 2.52 -20.77
CA ILE A 152 22.73 1.20 -21.33
C ILE A 152 22.80 1.23 -22.85
N ASN A 153 22.22 2.24 -23.50
CA ASN A 153 22.25 2.36 -24.96
C ASN A 153 23.69 2.50 -25.49
N ASN A 154 24.52 3.30 -24.81
CA ASN A 154 25.94 3.46 -25.15
C ASN A 154 26.75 2.17 -24.93
N ALA A 155 26.42 1.39 -23.89
CA ALA A 155 27.05 0.10 -23.63
C ALA A 155 26.71 -0.94 -24.71
N PHE A 156 25.45 -1.01 -25.14
CA PHE A 156 25.03 -1.89 -26.25
C PHE A 156 25.64 -1.47 -27.60
N ASP A 157 25.77 -0.18 -27.87
CA ASP A 157 26.41 0.30 -29.11
C ASP A 157 27.92 -0.03 -29.10
N SER A 158 28.59 0.08 -27.95
CA SER A 158 30.00 -0.29 -27.80
C SER A 158 30.27 -1.78 -28.05
N GLN A 159 29.34 -2.66 -27.69
CA GLN A 159 29.46 -4.11 -27.94
C GLN A 159 29.19 -4.46 -29.41
N ASN A 160 28.24 -3.77 -30.06
CA ASN A 160 27.94 -3.99 -31.47
C ASN A 160 29.06 -3.54 -32.41
N VAL A 161 29.82 -2.49 -32.05
CA VAL A 161 31.00 -2.04 -32.82
C VAL A 161 32.19 -3.01 -32.72
N ILE A 162 32.29 -3.78 -31.63
CA ILE A 162 33.35 -4.78 -31.44
C ILE A 162 33.05 -6.08 -32.22
N CYS A 163 31.79 -6.50 -32.30
CA CYS A 163 31.38 -7.68 -33.08
C CYS A 163 31.39 -7.48 -34.60
N SER A 164 31.41 -6.24 -35.11
CA SER A 164 31.51 -5.96 -36.55
C SER A 164 32.95 -5.76 -37.05
N ARG A 165 33.96 -5.91 -36.18
CA ARG A 165 35.40 -5.78 -36.49
C ARG A 165 36.20 -7.08 -36.37
N LEU A 166 35.51 -8.21 -36.21
CA LEU A 166 35.99 -9.58 -36.43
C LEU A 166 35.24 -10.18 -37.62
#